data_AF-A0ABD5T0N7-F1
#
_entry.id   AF-A0ABD5T0N7-F1
#
_cell.length_a   1.000
_cell.length_b   1.000
_cell.length_c   1.000
_cell.angle_alpha   90.00
_cell.angle_beta   90.00
_cell.angle_gamma   90.00
#
_symmetry.space_group_name_H-M   'P 1'
#
loop_
_entity.id
_entity.type
_entity.pdbx_description
1 polymer ?
#
loop_
_entity_poly.entity_id
_entity_poly.type
_entity_poly.pdbx_seq_one_letter_code
_entity_poly.pdbx_strand_id
1 'polypeptide(L)'
;MVRNPPLERAPPSVDEVLDALADDAARRIVTALSEPKTASELSEECDIPLSTTYRKLEQLTEASLLEESTDIRRDGQHTTRYSIAFETVTVSVSSDGDDGDAECREFDVSFTRPERSRDERLADLWSELREET
;
A
#
# COMPACT_ATOMS: atom_id res chain seq x y z
N MET A 1 1.41 8.93 28.24
CA MET A 1 1.62 7.63 27.57
C MET A 1 2.39 7.92 26.29
N VAL A 2 3.51 7.24 26.06
CA VAL A 2 4.33 7.41 24.84
C VAL A 2 3.51 6.94 23.65
N ARG A 3 3.37 7.78 22.62
CA ARG A 3 2.79 7.37 21.32
C ARG A 3 3.63 6.20 20.82
N ASN A 4 3.01 5.03 20.67
CA ASN A 4 3.58 4.01 19.81
C ASN A 4 3.54 4.63 18.39
N PRO A 5 4.67 4.80 17.70
CA PRO A 5 4.60 5.02 16.26
C PRO A 5 3.80 3.86 15.65
N PRO A 6 3.02 4.08 14.57
CA PRO A 6 2.48 2.97 13.81
C PRO A 6 3.67 2.07 13.49
N LEU A 7 3.54 0.77 13.80
CA LEU A 7 4.56 -0.23 13.52
C LEU A 7 5.00 0.01 12.07
N GLU A 8 6.20 0.55 11.87
CA GLU A 8 6.79 0.66 10.54
C GLU A 8 6.89 -0.78 10.05
N ARG A 9 5.92 -1.18 9.21
CA ARG A 9 5.89 -2.54 8.70
C ARG A 9 7.23 -2.74 8.01
N ALA A 10 7.89 -3.87 8.29
CA ALA A 10 9.16 -4.19 7.67
C ALA A 10 9.04 -3.96 6.15
N PRO A 11 10.07 -3.39 5.50
CA PRO A 11 10.01 -3.16 4.07
C PRO A 11 9.68 -4.47 3.36
N PRO A 12 8.78 -4.44 2.36
CA PRO A 12 8.38 -5.65 1.65
C PRO A 12 9.63 -6.24 0.98
N SER A 13 9.68 -7.56 0.90
CA SER A 13 10.70 -8.25 0.11
C SER A 13 10.51 -7.97 -1.37
N VAL A 14 11.59 -8.11 -2.14
CA VAL A 14 11.56 -7.95 -3.61
C VAL A 14 10.53 -8.89 -4.24
N ASP A 15 10.49 -10.15 -3.81
CA ASP A 15 9.57 -11.15 -4.32
C ASP A 15 8.10 -10.76 -4.09
N GLU A 16 7.74 -10.27 -2.89
CA GLU A 16 6.37 -9.83 -2.60
C GLU A 16 5.91 -8.70 -3.54
N VAL A 17 6.79 -7.75 -3.84
CA VAL A 17 6.47 -6.64 -4.74
C VAL A 17 6.34 -7.12 -6.19
N LEU A 18 7.28 -7.94 -6.65
CA LEU A 18 7.27 -8.45 -8.02
C LEU A 18 6.10 -9.40 -8.27
N ASP A 19 5.77 -10.28 -7.33
CA ASP A 19 4.63 -11.19 -7.42
C ASP A 19 3.30 -10.43 -7.44
N ALA A 20 3.19 -9.36 -6.66
CA ALA A 20 2.01 -8.49 -6.67
C ALA A 20 1.87 -7.75 -8.02
N LEU A 21 2.97 -7.25 -8.57
CA LEU A 21 2.96 -6.52 -9.86
C LEU A 21 2.84 -7.44 -11.08
N ALA A 22 3.26 -8.71 -10.98
CA ALA A 22 3.09 -9.69 -12.05
C ALA A 22 1.62 -10.05 -12.28
N ASP A 23 0.78 -9.96 -11.25
CA ASP A 23 -0.62 -10.32 -11.31
C ASP A 23 -1.47 -9.31 -12.10
N ASP A 24 -2.25 -9.80 -13.07
CA ASP A 24 -3.11 -8.96 -13.92
C ASP A 24 -4.25 -8.29 -13.14
N ALA A 25 -4.85 -8.99 -12.19
CA ALA A 25 -5.96 -8.45 -11.39
C ALA A 25 -5.46 -7.37 -10.43
N ALA A 26 -4.27 -7.56 -9.85
CA ALA A 26 -3.60 -6.55 -9.03
C ALA A 26 -3.28 -5.28 -9.84
N ARG A 27 -2.74 -5.42 -11.06
CA ARG A 27 -2.48 -4.27 -11.94
C ARG A 27 -3.75 -3.52 -12.35
N ARG A 28 -4.86 -4.24 -12.59
CA ARG A 28 -6.17 -3.61 -12.85
C ARG A 28 -6.66 -2.80 -11.66
N ILE A 29 -6.57 -3.35 -10.46
CA ILE A 29 -6.93 -2.65 -9.21
C ILE A 29 -6.09 -1.38 -9.04
N VAL A 30 -4.77 -1.49 -9.18
CA VAL A 30 -3.85 -0.34 -9.09
C VAL A 30 -4.21 0.73 -10.12
N THR A 31 -4.53 0.35 -11.35
CA THR A 31 -4.89 1.30 -12.41
C THR A 31 -6.25 1.97 -12.18
N ALA A 32 -7.19 1.27 -11.52
CA ALA A 32 -8.50 1.81 -11.18
C ALA A 32 -8.48 2.79 -9.99
N LEU A 33 -7.40 2.80 -9.19
CA LEU A 33 -7.25 3.62 -7.99
C LEU A 33 -6.75 5.04 -8.30
N SER A 34 -7.57 5.83 -9.00
CA SER A 34 -7.35 7.28 -9.16
C SER A 34 -7.69 8.10 -7.90
N GLU A 35 -8.53 7.55 -7.03
CA GLU A 35 -8.97 8.11 -5.75
C GLU A 35 -9.21 6.96 -4.75
N PRO A 36 -9.31 7.23 -3.43
CA PRO A 36 -9.53 6.17 -2.45
C PRO A 36 -10.86 5.44 -2.64
N LYS A 37 -10.82 4.12 -2.89
CA LYS A 37 -12.00 3.28 -3.17
C LYS A 37 -12.12 2.09 -2.22
N THR A 38 -13.33 1.60 -2.02
CA THR A 38 -13.62 0.39 -1.24
C THR A 38 -13.36 -0.88 -2.05
N ALA A 39 -13.24 -2.02 -1.37
CA ALA A 39 -13.12 -3.32 -2.03
C ALA A 39 -14.33 -3.63 -2.94
N SER A 40 -15.53 -3.21 -2.55
CA SER A 40 -16.74 -3.39 -3.35
C SER A 40 -16.69 -2.57 -4.65
N GLU A 41 -16.34 -1.29 -4.56
CA GLU A 41 -16.21 -0.42 -5.75
C GLU A 41 -15.15 -0.98 -6.72
N LEU A 42 -14.01 -1.44 -6.21
CA LEU A 42 -12.95 -2.03 -7.03
C LEU A 42 -13.38 -3.37 -7.66
N SER A 43 -14.13 -4.19 -6.93
CA SER A 43 -14.70 -5.44 -7.44
C SER A 43 -15.63 -5.20 -8.63
N GLU A 44 -16.50 -4.19 -8.53
CA GLU A 44 -17.45 -3.81 -9.57
C GLU A 44 -16.75 -3.20 -10.78
N GLU A 45 -15.88 -2.21 -10.57
CA GLU A 45 -15.20 -1.49 -11.65
C GLU A 45 -14.20 -2.37 -12.41
N CYS A 46 -13.48 -3.23 -11.68
CA CYS A 46 -12.49 -4.12 -12.29
C CYS A 46 -13.10 -5.42 -12.80
N ASP A 47 -14.40 -5.71 -12.57
CA ASP A 47 -15.04 -6.99 -12.89
C ASP A 47 -14.25 -8.18 -12.30
N ILE A 48 -13.95 -8.09 -11.00
CA ILE A 48 -13.21 -9.10 -10.23
C ILE A 48 -14.11 -9.57 -9.08
N PRO A 49 -14.25 -10.88 -8.83
CA PRO A 49 -15.02 -11.36 -7.69
C PRO A 49 -14.52 -10.77 -6.36
N LEU A 50 -15.43 -10.35 -5.49
CA LEU A 50 -15.10 -9.66 -4.25
C LEU A 50 -14.08 -10.40 -3.36
N SER A 51 -14.18 -11.73 -3.27
CA SER A 51 -13.22 -12.57 -2.54
C SER A 51 -11.81 -12.50 -3.11
N THR A 52 -11.69 -12.40 -4.43
CA THR A 52 -10.41 -12.23 -5.13
C THR A 52 -9.90 -10.81 -4.93
N THR A 53 -10.77 -9.81 -4.99
CA THR A 53 -10.41 -8.41 -4.71
C THR A 53 -9.82 -8.25 -3.33
N TYR A 54 -10.44 -8.80 -2.27
CA TYR A 54 -9.87 -8.75 -0.92
C TYR A 54 -8.48 -9.37 -0.82
N ARG A 55 -8.29 -10.56 -1.43
CA ARG A 55 -6.97 -11.21 -1.48
C ARG A 55 -5.91 -10.36 -2.20
N LYS A 56 -6.30 -9.67 -3.28
CA LYS A 56 -5.39 -8.79 -4.02
C LYS A 56 -5.09 -7.51 -3.28
N LEU A 57 -6.06 -6.95 -2.57
CA LEU A 57 -5.87 -5.77 -1.72
C LEU A 57 -4.95 -6.07 -0.55
N GLU A 58 -5.09 -7.24 0.08
CA GLU A 58 -4.18 -7.71 1.12
C GLU A 58 -2.76 -7.84 0.55
N GLN A 59 -2.57 -8.59 -0.54
CA GLN A 59 -1.27 -8.78 -1.18
C GLN A 59 -0.60 -7.44 -1.58
N LEU A 60 -1.35 -6.52 -2.19
CA LEU A 60 -0.85 -5.21 -2.58
C LEU A 60 -0.53 -4.33 -1.36
N THR A 61 -1.34 -4.44 -0.30
CA THR A 61 -1.09 -3.73 0.95
C THR A 61 0.17 -4.28 1.59
N GLU A 62 0.37 -5.60 1.66
CA GLU A 62 1.57 -6.31 2.16
C GLU A 62 2.85 -5.98 1.35
N ALA A 63 2.72 -5.76 0.05
CA ALA A 63 3.79 -5.28 -0.82
C ALA A 63 4.08 -3.77 -0.69
N SER A 64 3.41 -3.06 0.22
CA SER A 64 3.49 -1.59 0.39
C SER A 64 3.11 -0.80 -0.86
N LEU A 65 2.34 -1.41 -1.77
CA LEU A 65 1.85 -0.77 -3.00
C LEU A 65 0.56 0.01 -2.74
N LEU A 66 -0.23 -0.42 -1.74
CA LEU A 66 -1.44 0.25 -1.29
C LEU A 66 -1.36 0.65 0.18
N GLU A 67 -2.12 1.68 0.54
CA GLU A 67 -2.44 2.01 1.92
C GLU A 67 -3.94 1.86 2.17
N GLU A 68 -4.25 1.34 3.35
CA GLU A 68 -5.60 1.18 3.87
C GLU A 68 -5.94 2.33 4.83
N SER A 69 -7.13 2.91 4.67
CA SER A 69 -7.68 3.93 5.57
C SER A 69 -9.11 3.55 5.96
N THR A 70 -9.48 3.74 7.23
CA THR A 70 -10.84 3.45 7.71
C THR A 70 -11.62 4.74 7.92
N ASP A 71 -12.67 4.93 7.13
CA ASP A 71 -13.63 6.02 7.34
C ASP A 71 -14.58 5.63 8.49
N ILE A 72 -14.46 6.32 9.63
CA ILE A 72 -15.38 6.15 10.77
C ILE A 72 -16.56 7.12 10.58
N ARG A 73 -17.72 6.60 10.19
CA ARG A 73 -18.97 7.37 10.12
C ARG A 73 -19.67 7.35 11.46
N ARG A 74 -20.33 8.47 11.82
CA ARG A 74 -21.07 8.65 13.09
C ARG A 74 -22.22 7.65 13.30
N ASP A 75 -22.64 6.96 12.25
CA ASP A 75 -23.71 5.94 12.28
C ASP A 75 -23.17 4.51 12.54
N GLY A 76 -21.86 4.34 12.78
CA GLY A 76 -21.25 3.05 13.14
C GLY A 76 -20.86 2.15 11.97
N GLN A 77 -21.16 2.54 10.72
CA GLN A 77 -20.68 1.81 9.55
C GLN A 77 -19.24 2.25 9.22
N HIS A 78 -18.27 1.44 9.62
CA HIS A 78 -16.88 1.60 9.19
C HIS A 78 -16.76 1.12 7.75
N THR A 79 -16.08 1.91 6.92
CA THR A 79 -15.82 1.55 5.53
C THR A 79 -14.34 1.70 5.26
N THR A 80 -13.71 0.57 4.93
CA THR A 80 -12.30 0.53 4.56
C THR A 80 -12.13 0.99 3.12
N ARG A 81 -11.22 1.95 2.92
CA ARG A 81 -10.82 2.47 1.61
C ARG A 81 -9.35 2.19 1.38
N TYR A 82 -9.00 2.00 0.11
CA TYR A 82 -7.66 1.71 -0.36
C TYR A 82 -7.20 2.82 -1.29
N SER A 83 -5.92 3.20 -1.19
CA SER A 83 -5.29 4.23 -2.02
C SER A 83 -3.88 3.79 -2.44
N ILE A 84 -3.37 4.36 -3.53
CA ILE A 84 -2.00 4.10 -4.00
C ILE A 84 -0.98 4.69 -3.01
N ALA A 85 -0.01 3.89 -2.58
CA ALA A 85 1.03 4.31 -1.61
C ALA A 85 2.33 4.81 -2.27
N PHE A 86 2.46 4.73 -3.59
CA PHE A 86 3.67 5.06 -4.34
C PHE A 86 3.36 5.88 -5.60
N GLU A 87 4.34 6.63 -6.08
CA GLU A 87 4.30 7.28 -7.39
C GLU A 87 5.09 6.47 -8.41
N THR A 88 6.24 5.93 -8.00
CA THR A 88 7.10 5.11 -8.87
C THR A 88 7.69 3.93 -8.10
N VAL A 89 7.70 2.76 -8.74
CA VAL A 89 8.48 1.59 -8.31
C VAL A 89 9.69 1.47 -9.23
N THR A 90 10.88 1.45 -8.67
CA THR A 90 12.13 1.24 -9.41
C THR A 90 12.71 -0.11 -9.03
N VAL A 91 13.01 -0.94 -10.02
CA VAL A 91 13.69 -2.22 -9.86
C VAL A 91 15.11 -2.08 -10.40
N SER A 92 16.10 -2.33 -9.55
CA SER A 92 17.52 -2.29 -9.90
C SER A 92 18.20 -3.64 -9.68
N VAL A 93 19.30 -3.86 -10.38
CA VAL A 93 20.18 -5.01 -10.17
C VAL A 93 21.57 -4.48 -9.89
N SER A 94 22.06 -4.72 -8.67
CA SER A 94 23.39 -4.31 -8.23
C SER A 94 24.37 -5.47 -8.34
N SER A 95 25.65 -5.16 -8.53
CA SER A 95 26.75 -6.14 -8.62
C SER A 95 27.78 -5.92 -7.51
N ASP A 96 27.32 -5.48 -6.34
CA ASP A 96 28.18 -5.21 -5.18
C ASP A 96 28.35 -6.50 -4.35
N GLY A 97 29.10 -7.44 -4.90
CA GLY A 97 29.69 -8.54 -4.13
C GLY A 97 31.14 -8.20 -3.80
N ASP A 98 31.43 -7.76 -2.57
CA ASP A 98 32.80 -7.67 -2.03
C ASP A 98 33.31 -9.05 -1.55
N ASP A 99 32.64 -10.14 -1.94
CA ASP A 99 33.11 -11.49 -1.76
C ASP A 99 33.85 -11.90 -3.04
N GLY A 100 35.18 -11.87 -2.97
CA GLY A 100 36.12 -12.00 -4.10
C GLY A 100 36.05 -13.26 -4.99
N ASP A 101 34.95 -14.02 -4.97
CA ASP A 101 34.73 -15.22 -5.75
C ASP A 101 33.26 -15.42 -6.18
N ALA A 102 32.50 -14.37 -6.52
CA ALA A 102 31.34 -14.44 -7.42
C ALA A 102 30.81 -13.04 -7.77
N GLU A 103 30.55 -12.77 -9.06
CA GLU A 103 29.69 -11.65 -9.47
C GLU A 103 28.24 -11.94 -9.04
N CYS A 104 27.92 -11.73 -7.76
CA CYS A 104 26.55 -11.84 -7.25
C CYS A 104 25.75 -10.63 -7.71
N ARG A 105 24.65 -10.90 -8.43
CA ARG A 105 23.68 -9.87 -8.82
C ARG A 105 22.50 -9.93 -7.87
N GLU A 106 22.21 -8.82 -7.20
CA GLU A 106 21.10 -8.70 -6.27
C GLU A 106 20.04 -7.77 -6.85
N PHE A 107 18.77 -8.19 -6.78
CA PHE A 107 17.64 -7.32 -7.09
C PHE A 107 17.34 -6.42 -5.90
N ASP A 108 17.09 -5.14 -6.18
CA ASP A 108 16.61 -4.17 -5.22
C ASP A 108 15.35 -3.49 -5.74
N VAL A 109 14.43 -3.17 -4.83
CA VAL A 109 13.18 -2.46 -5.14
C VAL A 109 13.07 -1.24 -4.26
N SER A 110 12.98 -0.08 -4.90
CA SER A 110 12.78 1.19 -4.22
C SER A 110 11.49 1.88 -4.67
N PHE A 111 10.88 2.61 -3.74
CA PHE A 111 9.62 3.31 -3.94
C PHE A 111 9.85 4.82 -3.82
N THR A 112 9.45 5.57 -4.84
CA THR A 112 9.18 7.00 -4.69
C THR A 112 7.74 7.14 -4.22
N ARG A 113 7.52 7.74 -3.05
CA ARG A 113 6.18 7.97 -2.53
C ARG A 113 5.76 9.41 -2.82
N PRO A 114 4.49 9.66 -3.15
CA PRO A 114 4.01 11.03 -3.31
C PRO A 114 4.28 11.79 -2.01
N GLU A 115 4.75 13.05 -2.12
CA GLU A 115 4.85 13.94 -0.97
C GLU A 115 3.43 14.15 -0.43
N ARG A 116 2.98 13.31 0.52
CA ARG A 116 1.69 13.52 1.17
C ARG A 116 1.65 14.96 1.66
N SER A 117 0.66 15.72 1.17
CA SER A 117 0.47 17.08 1.65
C SER A 117 0.33 17.00 3.17
N ARG A 118 1.01 17.93 3.84
CA ARG A 118 1.13 17.99 5.30
C ARG A 118 -0.25 18.03 6.00
N ASP A 119 -1.30 18.37 5.25
CA ASP A 119 -2.69 18.49 5.69
C ASP A 119 -3.40 17.13 5.89
N GLU A 120 -3.05 16.09 5.13
CA GLU A 120 -3.67 14.75 5.27
C GLU A 120 -3.21 14.04 6.54
N ARG A 121 -1.91 14.16 6.86
CA ARG A 121 -1.34 13.70 8.14
C ARG A 121 -1.92 14.45 9.35
N LEU A 122 -2.38 15.69 9.15
CA LEU A 122 -3.06 16.45 10.20
C LEU A 122 -4.51 15.99 10.37
N ALA A 123 -5.23 15.62 9.30
CA ALA A 123 -6.60 15.14 9.40
C ALA A 123 -6.71 13.86 10.27
N ASP A 124 -5.82 12.88 10.08
CA ASP A 124 -5.75 11.68 10.92
C ASP A 124 -5.41 12.04 12.38
N LEU A 125 -4.54 13.04 12.60
CA LEU A 125 -4.17 13.52 13.93
C LEU A 125 -5.27 14.35 14.63
N TRP A 126 -6.15 15.01 13.87
CA TRP A 126 -7.21 15.88 14.40
C TRP A 126 -8.55 15.16 14.56
N SER A 127 -8.80 14.07 13.84
CA SER A 127 -10.01 13.24 14.05
C SER A 127 -10.02 12.61 15.44
N GLU A 128 -8.86 12.20 15.94
CA GLU A 128 -8.70 11.55 17.25
C GLU A 128 -8.87 12.53 18.45
N LEU A 129 -8.70 13.84 18.24
CA LEU A 129 -8.81 14.84 19.32
C LEU A 129 -10.23 15.38 19.54
N ARG A 130 -11.22 14.98 18.72
CA ARG A 130 -12.60 15.49 18.84
C ARG A 130 -13.57 14.54 19.57
N GLU A 131 -13.04 13.48 20.18
CA GLU A 131 -13.83 12.47 20.92
C GLU A 131 -13.70 12.59 22.45
N GLU A 132 -12.93 13.52 22.99
CA GLU A 132 -12.94 13.84 24.43
C GLU A 132 -13.60 15.21 24.68
N THR A 133 -14.92 15.22 24.81
CA THR A 133 -15.65 16.19 25.66
C THR A 133 -16.89 15.51 26.22
#